data_AF-A0A7S9DBV3-F1
#
_entry.id   AF-A0A7S9DBV3-F1
#
_cell.length_a   1.000
_cell.length_b   1.000
_cell.length_c   1.000
_cell.angle_alpha   90.00
_cell.angle_beta   90.00
_cell.angle_gamma   90.00
#
_symmetry.space_group_name_H-M   'P 1'
#
loop_
_entity.id
_entity.type
_entity.pdbx_description
1 polymer ?
#
loop_
_entity_poly.entity_id
_entity_poly.type
_entity_poly.pdbx_seq_one_letter_code
_entity_poly.pdbx_strand_id
1 'polypeptide(L)' 'MLGKTYLTRQASLLVKFAKTTSDSELSAKLMSKAADLKSQADPMPDRDQGPRAPDVAEDGAPKSGNPITPS' A
#
# COMPACT_ATOMS: atom_id res chain seq x y z
N MET A 1 8.58 5.02 -1.95
CA MET A 1 7.45 4.17 -2.42
C MET A 1 7.95 3.17 -3.46
N LEU A 2 8.63 2.09 -3.03
CA LEU A 2 9.18 1.08 -3.94
C LEU A 2 8.07 0.37 -4.76
N GLY A 3 6.88 0.21 -4.17
CA GLY A 3 5.72 -0.42 -4.81
C GLY A 3 5.26 0.28 -6.09
N LYS A 4 5.13 1.62 -6.10
CA LYS A 4 4.65 2.36 -7.28
C LYS A 4 5.58 2.19 -8.49
N THR A 5 6.88 2.38 -8.29
CA THR A 5 7.88 2.21 -9.35
C THR A 5 7.92 0.79 -9.89
N TYR A 6 7.74 -0.21 -9.03
CA TYR A 6 7.66 -1.61 -9.43
C TYR A 6 6.41 -1.89 -10.28
N LEU A 7 5.23 -1.40 -9.86
CA LEU A 7 3.98 -1.56 -10.59
C LEU A 7 4.04 -0.91 -11.98
N THR A 8 4.61 0.30 -12.09
CA THR A 8 4.80 0.96 -13.39
C THR A 8 5.75 0.20 -14.31
N ARG A 9 6.85 -0.37 -13.77
CA ARG A 9 7.77 -1.22 -14.54
C ARG A 9 7.09 -2.49 -15.03
N GLN A 10 6.31 -3.14 -14.16
CA GLN A 10 5.54 -4.35 -14.50
C GLN A 10 4.50 -4.06 -15.59
N ALA A 11 3.72 -2.97 -15.48
CA ALA A 11 2.77 -2.56 -16.51
C ALA A 11 3.46 -2.32 -17.87
N SER A 12 4.61 -1.62 -17.86
CA SER A 12 5.38 -1.36 -19.08
C SER A 12 5.90 -2.65 -19.74
N LEU A 13 6.26 -3.65 -18.93
CA LEU A 13 6.72 -4.95 -19.42
C LEU A 13 5.58 -5.77 -20.04
N LEU A 14 4.41 -5.80 -19.39
CA LEU A 14 3.22 -6.46 -19.92
C LEU A 14 2.81 -5.87 -21.28
N VAL A 15 2.87 -4.53 -21.42
CA VAL A 15 2.60 -3.84 -22.69
C VAL A 15 3.57 -4.28 -23.79
N LYS A 16 4.86 -4.46 -23.46
CA LYS A 16 5.85 -4.95 -24.43
C LYS A 16 5.52 -6.37 -24.87
N PHE A 17 5.22 -7.28 -23.94
CA PHE A 17 4.89 -8.66 -24.27
C PHE A 17 3.62 -8.79 -25.11
N ALA A 18 2.59 -7.99 -24.82
CA ALA A 18 1.35 -8.02 -25.60
C ALA A 18 1.55 -7.53 -27.05
N LYS A 19 2.55 -6.67 -27.30
CA LYS A 19 2.91 -6.21 -28.65
C LYS A 19 3.77 -7.20 -29.42
N THR A 20 4.48 -8.11 -28.74
CA THR A 20 5.35 -9.10 -29.37
C THR A 20 4.69 -10.45 -29.61
N THR A 21 3.55 -10.70 -28.97
CA THR A 21 2.78 -11.95 -29.18
C THR A 21 1.81 -11.80 -30.35
N SER A 22 1.62 -12.86 -31.12
CA SER A 22 0.60 -12.96 -32.18
C SER A 22 -0.73 -13.51 -31.67
N ASP A 23 -0.77 -13.97 -30.42
CA ASP A 23 -2.00 -14.43 -29.76
C ASP A 23 -2.80 -13.23 -29.27
N SER A 24 -3.94 -12.99 -29.93
CA SER A 24 -4.85 -11.89 -29.63
C SER A 24 -5.48 -12.00 -28.23
N GLU A 25 -5.83 -13.22 -27.80
CA GLU A 25 -6.42 -13.45 -26.49
C GLU A 25 -5.40 -13.19 -25.37
N LEU A 26 -4.18 -13.69 -25.55
CA LEU A 26 -3.08 -13.42 -24.63
C LEU A 26 -2.72 -11.92 -24.59
N SER A 27 -2.68 -11.26 -25.75
CA SER A 27 -2.41 -9.83 -25.86
C SER A 27 -3.43 -9.00 -25.07
N ALA A 28 -4.73 -9.33 -25.22
CA ALA A 28 -5.80 -8.67 -24.50
C ALA A 28 -5.68 -8.85 -22.97
N LYS A 29 -5.37 -10.07 -22.50
CA LYS A 29 -5.16 -10.36 -21.07
C LYS A 29 -3.98 -9.57 -20.48
N LEU A 30 -2.87 -9.48 -21.21
CA LEU A 30 -1.70 -8.72 -20.80
C LEU A 30 -1.98 -7.21 -20.74
N MET A 31 -2.72 -6.68 -21.72
CA MET A 31 -3.14 -5.26 -21.75
C MET A 31 -4.08 -4.93 -20.59
N SER A 32 -5.07 -5.79 -20.34
CA SER A 32 -5.99 -5.66 -19.21
C SER A 32 -5.22 -5.60 -17.88
N LYS A 33 -4.30 -6.55 -17.67
CA LYS A 33 -3.48 -6.60 -16.46
C LYS A 33 -2.53 -5.39 -16.33
N ALA A 34 -2.01 -4.86 -17.44
CA ALA A 34 -1.20 -3.65 -17.42
C ALA A 34 -2.01 -2.42 -16.99
N ALA A 35 -3.27 -2.31 -17.42
CA ALA A 35 -4.17 -1.25 -17.00
C ALA A 35 -4.49 -1.33 -15.50
N ASP A 36 -4.75 -2.52 -14.98
CA ASP A 36 -4.99 -2.73 -13.54
C ASP A 36 -3.78 -2.31 -12.68
N LEU A 37 -2.57 -2.69 -13.10
CA LEU A 37 -1.34 -2.31 -12.40
C LEU A 37 -1.09 -0.80 -12.45
N LYS A 38 -1.45 -0.14 -13.56
CA LYS A 38 -1.37 1.32 -13.67
C LYS A 38 -2.38 2.00 -12.74
N SER A 39 -3.61 1.51 -12.69
CA SER A 39 -4.66 2.00 -11.78
C SER A 39 -4.28 1.87 -10.31
N GLN A 40 -3.58 0.79 -9.92
CA GLN A 40 -3.03 0.64 -8.56
C GLN A 40 -1.86 1.59 -8.26
N ALA A 41 -1.12 2.01 -9.29
CA ALA A 41 -0.01 2.95 -9.16
C ALA A 41 -0.47 4.41 -9.19
N ASP A 42 -1.61 4.68 -9.84
CA ASP A 42 -2.24 5.99 -9.85
C ASP A 42 -2.65 6.35 -8.41
N PRO A 43 -2.20 7.50 -7.89
CA PRO A 43 -2.58 7.91 -6.55
C PRO A 43 -4.09 8.11 -6.51
N MET A 44 -4.79 7.40 -5.61
CA MET A 44 -6.09 7.88 -5.16
C MET A 44 -5.90 9.33 -4.68
N PRO A 45 -6.80 10.27 -5.04
CA PRO A 45 -6.78 11.59 -4.44
C PRO A 45 -6.82 11.38 -2.92
N ASP A 46 -5.86 12.04 -2.25
CA ASP A 46 -5.51 11.85 -0.85
C ASP A 46 -6.76 11.62 0.01
N ARG A 47 -7.05 10.36 0.34
CA ARG A 47 -7.93 10.07 1.47
C ARG A 47 -7.00 10.10 2.65
N ASP A 48 -6.89 11.30 3.25
CA ASP A 48 -6.21 11.63 4.49
C ASP A 48 -6.04 10.42 5.42
N GLN A 49 -4.98 9.65 5.19
CA GLN A 49 -4.54 8.59 6.08
C GLN A 49 -3.05 8.82 6.31
N GLY A 50 -2.76 9.99 6.91
CA GLY A 50 -1.60 10.08 7.79
C GLY A 50 -1.64 8.89 8.75
N PRO A 51 -0.49 8.26 9.06
CA PRO A 51 -0.47 7.21 10.06
C PRO A 51 -1.01 7.80 11.36
N ARG A 52 -2.24 7.44 11.75
CA ARG A 52 -2.71 7.74 13.10
C ARG A 52 -1.89 6.85 14.01
N ALA A 53 -0.95 7.44 14.74
CA ALA A 53 -0.27 6.75 15.80
C ALA A 53 -1.34 6.15 16.72
N PRO A 54 -1.24 4.88 17.12
CA PRO A 54 -2.10 4.39 18.17
C PRO A 54 -1.72 5.17 19.43
N ASP A 55 -2.58 6.10 19.83
CA ASP A 55 -2.51 6.77 21.12
C ASP A 55 -2.83 5.71 22.20
N VAL A 56 -1.86 4.86 22.54
CA VAL A 56 -2.02 3.84 23.58
C VAL A 56 -1.92 4.53 24.95
N ALA A 57 -3.04 5.08 25.40
CA ALA A 57 -3.29 5.36 26.81
C ALA A 57 -4.05 4.17 27.39
N GLU A 58 -3.33 3.22 28.00
CA GLU A 58 -3.95 2.26 28.92
C GLU A 58 -4.17 2.98 30.27
N ASP A 59 -5.20 3.82 30.35
CA ASP A 59 -5.69 4.34 31.62
C ASP A 59 -6.77 3.40 32.16
N GLY A 60 -6.35 2.55 33.10
CA GLY A 60 -7.20 1.64 33.86
C GLY A 60 -6.67 1.51 35.28
N ALA A 61 -6.83 2.55 36.10
CA ALA A 61 -6.56 2.52 37.54
C ALA A 61 -7.38 1.40 38.25
N PRO A 62 -6.92 0.87 39.42
CA PRO A 62 -7.08 1.63 40.66
C PRO A 62 -5.97 1.48 41.72
N LYS A 63 -5.79 2.58 42.45
CA LYS A 63 -5.33 2.74 43.84
C LYS A 63 -4.82 1.50 44.59
N SER A 64 -3.55 1.53 44.98
CA SER A 64 -3.09 0.98 46.26
C SER A 64 -1.94 1.84 46.78
N GLY A 65 -2.10 2.35 48.00
CA GLY A 65 -1.18 3.28 48.63
C GLY A 65 0.09 2.62 49.13
N ASN A 66 1.18 3.40 49.13
CA ASN A 66 2.08 3.51 50.28
C ASN A 66 3.04 4.69 50.04
N PRO A 67 3.14 5.67 50.96
CA PRO A 67 4.19 6.67 50.89
C PRO A 67 5.51 6.05 51.37
N ILE A 68 6.51 5.97 50.50
CA ILE A 68 7.90 5.78 50.89
C ILE A 68 8.51 7.18 50.98
N THR A 69 8.71 7.69 52.20
CA THR A 69 9.60 8.84 52.42
C THR A 69 10.98 8.34 52.81
N PRO A 70 12.05 8.69 52.08
CA PRO A 70 13.41 8.50 52.54
C PRO A 70 13.89 9.74 53.32
N SER A 71 14.50 9.52 54.48
CA SER A 71 15.49 10.33 55.25
C SER A 71 15.22 10.26 56.75
#